data_AF-A0A918R7D1-F1
#
_entry.id   AF-A0A918R7D1-F1
#
_cell.length_a   1.000
_cell.length_b   1.000
_cell.length_c   1.000
_cell.angle_alpha   90.00
_cell.angle_beta   90.00
_cell.angle_gamma   90.00
#
_symmetry.space_group_name_H-M   'P 1'
#
loop_
_entity.id
_entity.type
_entity.pdbx_description
1 polymer ?
#
loop_
_entity_poly.entity_id
_entity_poly.type
_entity_poly.pdbx_seq_one_letter_code
_entity_poly.pdbx_strand_id
1 'polypeptide(L)' 'MTQVRQWWVLVRYKDEAGSGFGRQYVSATNAYEAIQMAKALYGKLLISESAAPA' A
#
# COMPACT_ATOMS: atom_id res chain seq x y z
N MET A 1 -8.69 19.04 12.62
CA MET A 1 -7.46 18.70 11.87
C MET A 1 -7.38 17.19 11.78
N THR A 2 -7.54 16.60 10.59
CA THR A 2 -7.31 15.17 10.37
C THR A 2 -5.80 14.92 10.37
N GLN A 3 -5.32 14.09 11.30
CA GLN A 3 -3.91 13.77 11.42
C GLN A 3 -3.51 12.79 10.32
N VAL A 4 -2.51 13.14 9.52
CA VAL A 4 -1.89 12.21 8.56
C VAL A 4 -1.04 11.21 9.33
N ARG A 5 -1.19 9.93 9.01
CA ARG A 5 -0.45 8.80 9.61
C ARG A 5 0.23 8.00 8.52
N GLN A 6 1.30 7.32 8.87
CA GLN A 6 1.97 6.40 7.96
C GLN A 6 1.30 5.04 8.04
N TRP A 7 1.06 4.44 6.89
CA TRP A 7 0.47 3.12 6.72
C TRP A 7 1.41 2.28 5.87
N TRP A 8 1.44 0.97 6.08
CA TRP A 8 2.10 0.03 5.19
C TRP A 8 1.08 -0.86 4.48
N VAL A 9 1.37 -1.16 3.22
CA VAL A 9 0.63 -2.09 2.36
C VAL A 9 1.58 -3.11 1.76
N LEU A 10 1.06 -4.29 1.42
CA LEU A 10 1.86 -5.36 0.81
C LEU A 10 1.80 -5.28 -0.73
N VAL A 11 2.96 -5.18 -1.36
CA VAL A 11 3.08 -4.98 -2.81
C VAL A 11 4.15 -5.90 -3.39
N ARG A 12 3.96 -6.40 -4.61
CA ARG A 12 5.01 -7.06 -5.40
C ARG A 12 5.99 -6.03 -5.95
N TYR A 13 7.28 -6.38 -6.02
CA TYR A 13 8.28 -5.48 -6.60
C TYR A 13 8.10 -5.32 -8.12
N LYS A 14 7.73 -6.39 -8.83
CA LYS A 14 7.45 -6.42 -10.28
C LYS A 14 6.37 -7.45 -10.60
N ASP A 15 5.78 -7.32 -11.79
CA ASP A 15 4.81 -8.26 -12.36
C ASP A 15 5.52 -9.45 -13.02
N GLU A 16 6.43 -10.08 -12.30
CA GLU A 16 7.24 -11.20 -12.76
C GLU A 16 7.24 -12.32 -11.72
N ALA A 17 7.26 -13.58 -12.18
CA ALA A 17 7.36 -14.72 -11.31
C ALA A 17 8.69 -14.69 -10.54
N GLY A 18 8.64 -14.90 -9.22
CA GLY A 18 9.84 -14.86 -8.37
C GLY A 18 10.29 -13.46 -7.95
N SER A 19 9.62 -12.39 -8.40
CA SER A 19 10.00 -11.00 -8.06
C SER A 19 9.91 -10.67 -6.56
N GLY A 20 9.33 -11.53 -5.72
CA GLY A 20 9.16 -11.25 -4.28
C GLY A 20 8.15 -10.14 -3.98
N PHE A 21 8.08 -9.75 -2.71
CA PHE A 21 7.15 -8.74 -2.20
C PHE A 21 7.82 -7.89 -1.12
N GLY A 22 7.28 -6.69 -0.91
CA GLY A 22 7.75 -5.73 0.07
C GLY A 22 6.62 -4.95 0.71
N ARG A 23 6.96 -4.26 1.80
CA ARG A 23 6.06 -3.30 2.43
C ARG A 23 6.28 -1.95 1.79
N GLN A 24 5.22 -1.38 1.25
CA GLN A 24 5.24 0.00 0.80
C GLN A 24 4.56 0.89 1.82
N TYR A 25 5.19 2.02 2.12
CA TYR A 25 4.64 3.00 3.04
C TYR A 25 3.91 4.11 2.29
N VAL A 26 2.74 4.48 2.79
CA VAL A 26 1.87 5.54 2.26
C VAL A 26 1.41 6.42 3.42
N SER A 27 1.42 7.73 3.22
CA SER A 27 0.91 8.68 4.21
C SER A 27 -0.54 9.04 3.90
N ALA A 28 -1.46 8.74 4.81
CA ALA A 28 -2.89 8.97 4.63
C ALA A 28 -3.59 9.22 5.97
N THR A 29 -4.80 9.79 5.93
CA THR A 29 -5.57 10.08 7.15
C THR A 29 -6.23 8.83 7.74
N ASN A 30 -6.51 7.82 6.91
CA ASN A 30 -7.17 6.58 7.30
C ASN A 30 -6.75 5.42 6.38
N ALA A 31 -7.07 4.18 6.80
CA ALA A 31 -6.71 2.96 6.08
C ALA A 31 -7.32 2.89 4.68
N TYR A 32 -8.57 3.35 4.51
CA TYR A 32 -9.27 3.32 3.23
C TYR A 32 -8.58 4.21 2.20
N GLU A 33 -8.24 5.44 2.58
CA GLU A 33 -7.49 6.38 1.75
C GLU A 33 -6.10 5.81 1.39
N ALA A 34 -5.40 5.19 2.34
CA ALA A 34 -4.12 4.53 2.08
C ALA A 34 -4.25 3.42 1.02
N ILE A 35 -5.32 2.61 1.07
CA ILE A 35 -5.59 1.56 0.09
C ILE A 35 -5.90 2.16 -1.29
N GLN A 36 -6.71 3.21 -1.37
CA GLN A 36 -7.05 3.86 -2.65
C GLN A 36 -5.80 4.46 -3.31
N MET A 37 -4.93 5.09 -2.52
CA MET A 37 -3.63 5.55 -2.98
C MET A 37 -2.74 4.38 -3.46
N ALA A 38 -2.66 3.30 -2.69
CA ALA A 38 -1.89 2.13 -3.07
C ALA A 38 -2.41 1.46 -4.35
N LYS A 39 -3.74 1.40 -4.55
CA LYS A 39 -4.36 0.91 -5.78
C LYS A 39 -4.00 1.77 -6.98
N ALA A 40 -4.00 3.10 -6.83
CA ALA A 40 -3.62 4.02 -7.90
C ALA A 40 -2.13 3.91 -8.27
N LEU A 41 -1.26 3.68 -7.29
CA LEU A 41 0.20 3.59 -7.49
C LEU A 41 0.65 2.23 -8.02
N TYR A 42 0.11 1.15 -7.46
CA TYR A 42 0.64 -0.21 -7.67
C TYR A 42 -0.27 -1.09 -8.52
N GLY A 43 -1.57 -0.78 -8.60
CA GLY A 43 -2.53 -1.52 -9.42
C GLY A 43 -2.38 -3.04 -9.24
N LYS A 44 -1.97 -3.72 -10.32
CA LYS A 44 -1.76 -5.18 -10.37
C LYS A 44 -0.69 -5.70 -9.39
N LEU A 45 0.23 -4.85 -8.95
CA LEU A 45 1.27 -5.21 -8.00
C LEU A 45 0.77 -5.23 -6.56
N LEU A 46 -0.39 -4.63 -6.26
CA LEU A 46 -0.96 -4.64 -4.92
C LEU A 46 -1.42 -6.05 -4.55
N ILE A 47 -0.87 -6.61 -3.47
CA ILE A 47 -1.19 -7.98 -3.04
C ILE A 47 -2.40 -7.99 -2.10
N SER A 48 -2.51 -6.98 -1.24
CA SER A 48 -3.54 -6.93 -0.21
C SER A 48 -4.34 -5.63 -0.32
N GLU A 49 -5.67 -5.75 -0.28
CA GLU A 49 -6.60 -4.63 -0.10
C GLU A 49 -6.72 -4.22 1.37
N SER A 50 -5.61 -4.29 2.13
CA SER A 50 -5.56 -3.87 3.52
C SER A 50 -4.33 -2.99 3.74
N ALA A 51 -4.50 -1.96 4.56
CA ALA A 51 -3.43 -1.09 5.04
C ALA A 51 -3.38 -1.19 6.56
N ALA A 52 -2.17 -1.34 7.09
CA ALA A 52 -1.93 -1.39 8.53
C ALA A 52 -1.09 -0.19 8.97
N PRO A 53 -1.27 0.32 10.20
CA PRO A 53 -0.46 1.42 10.71
C PRO A 53 1.03 1.01 10.72
N ALA A 54 1.89 1.94 10.31
CA ALA A 54 3.34 1.78 10.25
C ALA A 54 4.03 2.10 11.58
#